data_AF-A0A2E6X236-F1
#
_entry.id   AF-A0A2E6X236-F1
#
_cell.length_a   1.000
_cell.length_b   1.000
_cell.length_c   1.000
_cell.angle_alpha   90.00
_cell.angle_beta   90.00
_cell.angle_gamma   90.00
#
_symmetry.space_group_name_H-M   'P 1'
#
loop_
_entity.id
_entity.type
_entity.pdbx_description
1 polymer ?
#
loop_
_entity_poly.entity_id
_entity_poly.type
_entity_poly.pdbx_seq_one_letter_code
_entity_poly.pdbx_strand_id
1 'polypeptide(L)' 'MPYFGKYDTPEEILHDDTLDRAQKIELLEQWRDDKKAYMRASDEGMEGTDRTELLRHIKTALNALDASTTS' A
#
# COMPACT_ATOMS: atom_id res chain seq x y z
N MET A 1 6.87 -11.44 -11.41
CA MET A 1 5.73 -10.70 -12.02
C MET A 1 5.40 -9.54 -11.09
N PRO A 2 5.19 -8.32 -11.60
CA PRO A 2 4.78 -7.21 -10.76
C PRO A 2 3.36 -7.51 -10.26
N TYR A 3 3.20 -7.74 -8.95
CA TYR A 3 1.89 -7.99 -8.30
C TYR A 3 0.94 -6.78 -8.34
N PHE A 4 1.39 -5.67 -8.93
CA PHE A 4 0.77 -4.35 -8.95
C PHE A 4 -0.63 -4.23 -9.57
N GLY A 5 -1.21 -5.31 -10.07
CA GLY A 5 -2.58 -5.33 -10.61
C GLY A 5 -3.50 -6.36 -9.99
N LYS A 6 -3.06 -7.13 -8.98
CA LYS A 6 -3.92 -8.14 -8.33
C LYS A 6 -4.87 -7.50 -7.30
N TYR A 7 -4.42 -6.41 -6.67
CA TYR A 7 -5.15 -5.74 -5.59
C TYR A 7 -5.41 -4.29 -5.98
N ASP A 8 -6.65 -3.86 -5.82
CA ASP A 8 -7.08 -2.49 -6.09
C ASP A 8 -6.94 -1.61 -4.83
N THR A 9 -7.06 -2.24 -3.65
CA THR A 9 -6.87 -1.57 -2.35
C THR A 9 -5.86 -2.26 -1.42
N PRO A 10 -5.17 -1.51 -0.54
CA PRO A 10 -4.27 -2.08 0.49
C PRO A 10 -5.00 -2.99 1.48
N GLU A 11 -6.31 -2.82 1.64
CA GLU A 11 -7.15 -3.66 2.49
C GLU A 11 -7.27 -5.08 1.94
N GLU A 12 -7.31 -5.26 0.62
CA GLU A 12 -7.32 -6.60 0.02
C GLU A 12 -6.03 -7.37 0.35
N ILE A 13 -4.88 -6.70 0.40
CA ILE A 13 -3.61 -7.32 0.80
C ILE A 13 -3.67 -7.75 2.28
N LEU A 14 -4.33 -6.96 3.14
CA LEU A 14 -4.51 -7.33 4.54
C LEU A 14 -5.42 -8.54 4.71
N HIS A 15 -6.51 -8.58 3.95
CA HIS A 15 -7.52 -9.64 3.99
C HIS A 15 -7.13 -10.89 3.21
N ASP A 16 -6.05 -10.87 2.43
CA ASP A 16 -5.58 -12.03 1.69
C ASP A 16 -4.89 -13.03 2.65
N ASP A 17 -5.58 -14.12 2.98
CA ASP A 17 -5.06 -15.22 3.81
C ASP A 17 -4.00 -16.09 3.10
N THR A 18 -3.78 -15.90 1.79
CA THR A 18 -2.74 -16.64 1.05
C THR A 18 -1.36 -16.03 1.20
N LEU A 19 -1.30 -14.78 1.67
CA LEU A 19 -0.05 -14.07 1.91
C LEU A 19 0.38 -14.17 3.37
N ASP A 20 1.66 -14.48 3.59
CA ASP A 20 2.26 -14.32 4.90
C ASP A 20 2.41 -12.84 5.25
N ARG A 21 2.43 -12.52 6.54
CA ARG A 21 2.64 -11.16 7.04
C ARG A 21 3.85 -10.47 6.39
N ALA A 22 4.97 -11.17 6.26
CA ALA A 22 6.16 -10.61 5.62
C ALA A 22 5.88 -10.20 4.17
N GLN A 23 5.15 -11.04 3.43
CA GLN A 23 4.76 -10.75 2.05
C GLN A 23 3.78 -9.59 1.96
N LYS A 24 2.82 -9.49 2.91
CA LYS A 24 1.88 -8.36 3.00
C LYS A 24 2.64 -7.05 3.19
N ILE A 25 3.64 -7.04 4.07
CA ILE A 25 4.48 -5.86 4.30
C ILE A 25 5.26 -5.49 3.04
N GLU A 26 5.95 -6.45 2.41
CA GLU A 26 6.72 -6.19 1.18
C GLU A 26 5.84 -5.61 0.06
N LEU A 27 4.63 -6.15 -0.12
CA LEU A 27 3.67 -5.67 -1.12
C LEU A 27 3.19 -4.26 -0.82
N LEU A 28 2.80 -3.97 0.42
CA LEU A 28 2.35 -2.64 0.84
C LEU A 28 3.47 -1.60 0.74
N GLU A 29 4.70 -1.96 1.08
CA GLU A 29 5.86 -1.08 0.96
C GLU A 29 6.21 -0.78 -0.50
N GLN A 30 6.20 -1.81 -1.34
CA GLN A 30 6.44 -1.67 -2.77
C GLN A 30 5.35 -0.81 -3.43
N TRP A 31 4.09 -0.97 -3.02
CA TRP A 31 2.99 -0.16 -3.53
C TRP A 31 3.04 1.29 -3.08
N ARG A 32 3.46 1.54 -1.82
CA ARG A 32 3.73 2.88 -1.31
C ARG A 32 4.78 3.59 -2.16
N ASP A 33 5.86 2.90 -2.50
CA ASP A 33 6.97 3.50 -3.25
C ASP A 33 6.55 3.81 -4.70
N ASP A 34 5.84 2.89 -5.34
CA ASP A 34 5.27 3.10 -6.67
C ASP A 34 4.29 4.27 -6.69
N LYS A 35 3.39 4.38 -5.71
CA LYS A 35 2.48 5.53 -5.61
C LYS A 35 3.24 6.85 -5.40
N LYS A 36 4.31 6.86 -4.60
CA LYS A 36 5.16 8.04 -4.46
C LYS A 36 5.89 8.39 -5.76
N ALA A 37 6.38 7.41 -6.49
CA ALA A 37 7.03 7.60 -7.78
C ALA A 37 6.04 8.12 -8.83
N TYR A 38 4.84 7.54 -8.88
CA TYR A 38 3.72 7.97 -9.72
C TYR A 38 3.27 9.40 -9.38
N MET A 39 3.19 9.76 -8.08
CA MET A 39 2.87 11.12 -7.64
C MET A 39 3.94 12.11 -8.08
N ARG A 40 5.23 11.79 -7.89
CA ARG A 40 6.33 12.63 -8.37
C ARG A 40 6.32 12.82 -9.89
N ALA A 41 5.97 11.77 -10.64
CA ALA A 41 5.85 11.83 -12.09
C ALA A 41 4.58 12.59 -12.55
N SER A 42 3.54 12.61 -11.72
CA SER A 42 2.25 13.26 -12.01
C SER A 42 2.11 14.67 -11.41
N ASP A 43 3.19 15.22 -10.84
CA ASP A 43 3.22 16.50 -10.13
C ASP A 43 3.05 17.71 -11.07
N GLU A 44 3.09 17.52 -12.39
CA GLU A 44 2.83 18.57 -13.38
C GLU A 44 1.34 18.92 -13.59
N GLY A 45 0.40 18.51 -12.72
CA GLY A 45 -0.97 19.07 -12.88
C GLY A 45 -2.16 18.62 -12.05
N MET A 46 -2.09 17.65 -11.13
CA MET A 46 -3.27 17.29 -10.32
C MET A 46 -2.91 16.86 -8.89
N GLU A 47 -3.01 17.79 -7.95
CA GLU A 47 -3.15 17.52 -6.52
C GLU A 47 -4.54 16.89 -6.24
N GLY A 48 -4.70 15.63 -6.63
CA GLY A 48 -5.91 14.86 -6.36
C GLY A 48 -5.93 14.39 -4.91
N THR A 49 -6.92 14.84 -4.14
CA THR A 49 -7.15 14.53 -2.72
C THR A 49 -7.13 13.01 -2.46
N ASP A 50 -7.66 12.22 -3.39
CA ASP A 50 -7.67 10.74 -3.38
C ASP A 50 -6.28 10.10 -3.24
N ARG A 51 -5.23 10.70 -3.80
CA ARG A 51 -3.87 10.09 -3.79
C ARG A 51 -3.26 10.08 -2.39
N THR A 52 -3.51 11.14 -1.64
CA THR A 52 -3.05 11.29 -0.26
C THR A 52 -3.81 10.35 0.68
N GLU A 53 -5.10 10.15 0.43
CA GLU A 53 -5.92 9.18 1.17
C GLU A 53 -5.39 7.76 0.97
N LEU A 54 -5.15 7.33 -0.28
CA LEU A 54 -4.62 5.99 -0.54
C LEU A 54 -3.27 5.73 0.17
N LEU A 55 -2.36 6.71 0.15
CA LEU A 55 -1.08 6.64 0.87
C LEU A 55 -1.25 6.51 2.38
N ARG A 56 -2.29 7.15 2.92
CA ARG A 56 -2.67 7.02 4.33
C ARG A 56 -3.21 5.61 4.61
N HIS A 57 -4.07 5.06 3.77
CA HIS A 57 -4.57 3.68 3.90
C HIS A 57 -3.43 2.66 3.89
N ILE A 58 -2.45 2.78 2.99
CA ILE A 58 -1.28 1.89 2.92
C ILE A 58 -0.46 1.96 4.22
N LYS A 59 -0.24 3.17 4.76
CA LYS A 59 0.48 3.34 6.04
C LYS A 59 -0.29 2.74 7.22
N THR A 60 -1.60 2.94 7.26
CA THR A 60 -2.46 2.35 8.31
C THR A 60 -2.39 0.83 8.26
N ALA A 61 -2.43 0.24 7.06
CA ALA A 61 -2.32 -1.20 6.86
C ALA A 61 -0.98 -1.76 7.39
N LEU A 62 0.14 -1.11 7.04
CA LEU A 62 1.46 -1.48 7.56
C LEU A 62 1.53 -1.40 9.08
N ASN A 63 0.96 -0.34 9.67
CA ASN A 63 0.94 -0.17 11.12
C ASN A 63 0.08 -1.24 11.81
N ALA A 64 -1.07 -1.59 11.24
CA ALA A 64 -1.92 -2.66 11.77
C ALA A 64 -1.19 -4.02 11.77
N LEU A 65 -0.39 -4.30 10.74
CA LEU A 65 0.46 -5.49 10.70
C LEU A 65 1.58 -5.42 11.75
N ASP A 66 2.16 -4.25 12.00
CA ASP A 66 3.22 -4.05 13.01
C ASP A 66 2.70 -4.21 14.45
N ALA A 67 1.59 -3.53 14.77
CA ALA A 67 0.98 -3.56 16.09
C ALA A 67 0.49 -4.97 16.50
N SER A 68 0.05 -5.79 15.54
CA SER A 68 -0.44 -7.15 15.80
C SER A 68 0.66 -8.17 16.13
N THR A 69 1.95 -7.79 16.07
CA THR A 69 3.09 -8.65 16.50
C THR A 69 3.46 -8.44 17.97
N THR A 70 2.89 -7.42 18.64
CA THR A 70 3.10 -7.21 20.08
C THR A 70 1.91 -7.78 20.86
N SER A 71 1.78 -9.11 20.94
CA SER A 71 0.90 -9.80 21.89
C SER A 71 1.39 -11.22 22.15
#